data_AF-A0A9P7G3H2-F1
#
_entry.id   AF-A0A9P7G3H2-F1
#
_cell.length_a   1.000
_cell.length_b   1.000
_cell.length_c   1.000
_cell.angle_alpha   90.00
_cell.angle_beta   90.00
_cell.angle_gamma   90.00
#
_symmetry.space_group_name_H-M   'P 1'
#
loop_
_entity.id
_entity.type
_entity.pdbx_description
1 polymer ?
#
loop_
_entity_poly.entity_id
_entity_poly.type
_entity_poly.pdbx_seq_one_letter_code
_entity_poly.pdbx_strand_id
1 'polypeptide(L)' 'MYSDLESDYLNPIDLCNKLNKLVIPENGVHGALTLLFLLSGQWLAFLFNAPLLAYNVNK' A
#
# COMPACT_ATOMS: atom_id res chain seq x y z
N MET A 1 -21.94 7.99 2.30
CA MET A 1 -20.78 8.64 1.66
C MET A 1 -20.50 10.01 2.28
N TYR A 2 -21.44 10.96 2.30
CA TYR A 2 -21.28 12.18 3.14
C TYR A 2 -21.76 11.99 4.58
N SER A 3 -22.67 11.05 4.84
CA SER A 3 -23.14 10.72 6.20
C SER A 3 -22.05 10.15 7.12
N ASP A 4 -20.99 9.56 6.56
CA ASP A 4 -19.83 9.06 7.31
C ASP A 4 -18.91 10.21 7.81
N LEU A 5 -19.03 11.40 7.18
CA LEU A 5 -18.30 12.61 7.54
C LEU A 5 -19.05 13.44 8.60
N GLU A 6 -20.38 13.38 8.60
CA GLU A 6 -21.23 14.01 9.64
C GLU A 6 -21.12 13.27 10.99
N SER A 7 -20.76 11.99 10.96
CA SER A 7 -20.69 11.13 12.15
C SER A 7 -19.30 11.02 12.80
N ASP A 8 -18.30 11.83 12.38
CA ASP A 8 -16.89 11.85 12.86
C ASP A 8 -16.24 10.45 13.01
N TYR A 9 -16.68 9.49 12.21
CA TYR A 9 -16.28 8.08 12.39
C TYR A 9 -15.03 7.72 11.57
N LEU A 10 -14.61 8.60 10.65
CA LEU A 10 -13.50 8.37 9.73
C LEU A 10 -12.56 9.57 9.70
N ASN A 11 -11.27 9.34 9.94
CA ASN A 11 -10.25 10.38 9.81
C ASN A 11 -10.26 10.93 8.38
N PRO A 12 -10.23 12.26 8.16
CA PRO A 12 -10.18 12.85 6.82
C PRO A 12 -9.01 12.32 5.96
N ILE A 13 -7.92 11.87 6.59
CA ILE A 13 -6.78 11.22 5.91
C ILE A 13 -7.16 9.82 5.38
N ASP A 14 -7.95 9.05 6.14
CA ASP A 14 -8.45 7.74 5.72
C ASP A 14 -9.49 7.86 4.60
N LEU A 15 -10.33 8.90 4.63
CA LEU A 15 -11.27 9.18 3.54
C LEU A 15 -10.55 9.46 2.22
N CYS A 16 -9.51 10.31 2.26
CA CYS A 16 -8.69 10.62 1.08
C CYS A 16 -7.96 9.38 0.53
N ASN A 17 -7.46 8.49 1.40
CA ASN A 17 -6.87 7.22 0.97
C ASN A 17 -7.92 6.28 0.34
N LYS A 18 -9.14 6.23 0.87
CA LYS A 18 -10.25 5.41 0.33
C LYS A 18 -10.80 5.95 -1.00
N LEU A 19 -10.82 7.27 -1.18
CA LEU A 19 -11.19 7.95 -2.43
C LEU A 19 -10.13 7.73 -3.51
N ASN A 20 -8.86 7.64 -3.12
CA ASN A 20 -7.78 7.38 -4.04
C ASN A 20 -7.72 5.89 -4.43
N LYS A 21 -8.56 5.50 -5.39
CA LYS A 21 -8.56 4.15 -5.99
C LYS A 21 -7.20 3.72 -6.57
N LEU A 22 -6.25 4.65 -6.72
CA LEU A 22 -4.88 4.37 -7.19
C LEU A 22 -3.95 3.81 -6.09
N VAL A 23 -4.32 3.87 -4.81
CA VAL A 23 -3.56 3.25 -3.71
C VAL A 23 -3.45 1.72 -3.88
N ILE A 24 -4.54 1.07 -4.30
CA ILE A 24 -4.57 -0.39 -4.51
C ILE A 24 -3.62 -0.82 -5.64
N PRO A 25 -3.67 -0.23 -6.86
CA PRO A 25 -2.72 -0.58 -7.91
C PRO A 25 -1.28 -0.17 -7.57
N GLU A 26 -1.04 0.91 -6.83
CA GLU A 26 0.32 1.31 -6.41
C GLU A 26 0.96 0.25 -5.50
N ASN A 27 0.25 -0.22 -4.48
CA ASN A 27 0.72 -1.31 -3.62
C ASN A 27 0.90 -2.62 -4.40
N GLY A 28 0.03 -2.88 -5.38
CA GLY A 28 0.13 -4.03 -6.29
C GLY A 28 1.40 -4.01 -7.14
N VAL A 29 1.74 -2.86 -7.73
CA VAL A 29 2.97 -2.69 -8.52
C VAL A 29 4.21 -2.81 -7.62
N HIS A 30 4.19 -2.25 -6.41
CA HIS A 30 5.29 -2.36 -5.46
C HIS A 30 5.55 -3.82 -5.03
N GLY A 31 4.49 -4.60 -4.81
CA GLY A 31 4.59 -6.04 -4.55
C GLY A 31 5.10 -6.84 -5.74
N ALA A 32 4.60 -6.55 -6.94
CA ALA A 32 5.08 -7.18 -8.17
C ALA A 32 6.57 -6.91 -8.40
N LEU A 33 7.03 -5.67 -8.17
CA LEU A 33 8.45 -5.29 -8.32
C LEU A 33 9.33 -6.02 -7.30
N THR A 34 8.87 -6.12 -6.04
CA THR A 34 9.59 -6.85 -4.98
C THR A 34 9.73 -8.34 -5.31
N LEU A 35 8.68 -8.96 -5.85
CA LEU A 35 8.73 -10.34 -6.36
C LEU A 35 9.66 -10.48 -7.57
N LEU A 36 9.70 -9.47 -8.45
CA LEU A 36 10.58 -9.49 -9.61
C LEU A 36 12.06 -9.40 -9.21
N PHE A 37 12.39 -8.67 -8.13
CA PHE A 37 13.74 -8.68 -7.54
C PHE A 37 14.13 -10.03 -6.95
N LEU A 38 13.17 -10.76 -6.36
CA LEU A 38 13.38 -12.13 -5.88
C LEU A 38 13.68 -13.09 -7.04
N LEU A 39 12.90 -13.04 -8.11
CA LEU A 39 13.10 -13.85 -9.31
C LEU A 39 14.40 -13.51 -10.05
N SER A 40 14.82 -12.23 -10.02
CA SER A 40 16.06 -11.77 -10.63
C SER A 40 17.31 -12.09 -9.80
N GLY A 41 17.18 -12.70 -8.61
CA GLY A 41 18.30 -13.04 -7.73
C GLY A 41 18.96 -11.83 -7.04
N GLN A 42 18.28 -10.68 -7.00
CA GLN A 42 18.76 -9.49 -6.30
C GLN A 42 18.33 -9.50 -4.83
N TRP A 43 18.96 -10.37 -4.05
CA TRP A 43 18.63 -10.61 -2.64
C TRP A 43 18.75 -9.36 -1.75
N LEU A 44 19.74 -8.49 -1.99
CA LEU A 44 19.90 -7.23 -1.24
C LEU A 44 18.73 -6.26 -1.49
N ALA A 45 18.37 -6.03 -2.75
CA ALA A 45 17.26 -5.14 -3.11
C ALA A 45 15.91 -5.65 -2.59
N PHE A 46 15.73 -6.97 -2.59
CA PHE A 46 14.58 -7.63 -1.96
C PHE A 46 14.57 -7.43 -0.44
N LEU A 47 15.69 -7.65 0.25
CA LEU A 47 15.77 -7.53 1.71
C LEU A 47 15.43 -6.11 2.20
N PHE A 48 15.83 -5.09 1.45
CA PHE A 48 15.49 -3.70 1.75
C PHE A 48 14.02 -3.36 1.44
N ASN A 49 13.42 -3.91 0.39
CA ASN A 49 12.01 -3.67 0.05
C ASN A 49 11.02 -4.54 0.85
N ALA A 50 11.45 -5.71 1.35
CA ALA A 50 10.61 -6.64 2.10
C ALA A 50 9.93 -6.05 3.36
N PRO A 51 10.62 -5.32 4.27
CA PRO A 51 9.96 -4.72 5.42
C PRO A 51 8.98 -3.61 5.02
N LEU A 52 9.28 -2.87 3.96
CA LEU A 52 8.41 -1.81 3.44
C LEU A 52 7.13 -2.41 2.83
N LEU A 53 7.26 -3.51 2.10
CA LEU A 53 6.14 -4.28 1.58
C LEU A 53 5.27 -4.85 2.71
N ALA A 54 5.90 -5.47 3.72
CA ALA A 54 5.18 -6.02 4.87
C ALA A 54 4.38 -4.96 5.63
N TYR A 55 4.94 -3.74 5.76
CA TYR A 55 4.24 -2.61 6.35
C TYR A 55 3.04 -2.15 5.50
N ASN A 56 3.20 -2.08 4.19
CA ASN A 56 2.14 -1.68 3.26
C ASN A 56 1.01 -2.72 3.12
N VAL A 57 1.29 -4.00 3.36
CA VAL A 57 0.28 -5.08 3.38
C VAL A 57 -0.48 -5.12 4.72
N ASN A 58 0.16 -4.72 5.82
CA ASN A 58 -0.47 -4.67 7.15
C ASN A 58 -1.17 -3.33 7.46
N LYS A 59 -1.28 -2.43 6.47
CA LYS A 59 -2.01 -1.17 6.55
C LYS A 59 -3.44 -1.35 6.07
#